data_AF-A0A497XD87-F1
#
_entry.id   AF-A0A497XD87-F1
#
_cell.length_a   1.000
_cell.length_b   1.000
_cell.length_c   1.000
_cell.angle_alpha   90.00
_cell.angle_beta   90.00
_cell.angle_gamma   90.00
#
_symmetry.space_group_name_H-M   'P 1'
#
loop_
_entity.id
_entity.type
_entity.pdbx_description
1 polymer ?
#
loop_
_entity_poly.entity_id
_entity_poly.type
_entity_poly.pdbx_seq_one_letter_code
_entity_poly.pdbx_strand_id
1 'polypeptide(L)'
;MKNVHYPKVAPFGYYVYVFVIDGVPRYIGKGKRDRYCEHVRVVRRGTGKSMWYTFLRKSLSEGREIVVKILADGLTSEQAKNVEIDLIAQHGRRAIGGGTLMNISAGGDGIDSEVAKEIHSRPGMKEKIGRAISAAAARPEVKQLRIRSLKQAYANPEVIRRVSDAVRNALQNPEVKERHSTGVHNSWAKPGEREKRIEAILQANQNPEVRARHVAANRKTHADPTVQAKRAAVFADPLFRERHAAATKSAMASPEIKEKVAAGLLKAWSHPELRKKAKDSASVRFSVQAERDRVATKTKLAAASRKAYCAEKGITNPGKGYCHIDREDFKRWLVGKKK
;
A
#
# COMPACT_ATOMS: atom_id res chain seq x y z
N MET A 1 -28.57 24.86 -30.14
CA MET A 1 -28.18 23.43 -30.05
C MET A 1 -28.51 22.62 -31.33
N LYS A 2 -28.75 23.26 -32.49
CA LYS A 2 -29.26 22.64 -33.73
C LYS A 2 -28.27 22.68 -34.90
N ASN A 3 -26.99 22.94 -34.64
CA ASN A 3 -26.06 23.44 -35.67
C ASN A 3 -25.22 22.31 -36.30
N VAL A 4 -25.59 21.04 -36.04
CA VAL A 4 -24.98 19.87 -36.68
C VAL A 4 -26.03 19.18 -37.55
N HIS A 5 -25.79 19.16 -38.85
CA HIS A 5 -26.64 18.54 -39.85
C HIS A 5 -26.06 17.18 -40.24
N TYR A 6 -26.77 16.12 -39.87
CA TYR A 6 -26.40 14.74 -40.21
C TYR A 6 -27.04 14.31 -41.53
N PRO A 7 -26.50 13.28 -42.20
CA PRO A 7 -27.15 12.70 -43.37
C PRO A 7 -28.57 12.20 -43.02
N LYS A 8 -29.52 12.45 -43.93
CA LYS A 8 -30.94 12.06 -43.75
C LYS A 8 -31.14 10.54 -43.85
N VAL A 9 -30.28 9.87 -44.61
CA VAL A 9 -30.29 8.42 -44.82
C VAL A 9 -29.07 7.83 -44.14
N ALA A 10 -29.27 6.74 -43.40
CA ALA A 10 -28.17 6.03 -42.77
C ALA A 10 -27.37 5.28 -43.84
N PRO A 11 -26.03 5.42 -43.86
CA PRO A 11 -25.19 4.74 -44.84
C PRO A 11 -25.17 3.23 -44.59
N PHE A 12 -25.12 2.46 -45.68
CA PHE A 12 -25.00 1.00 -45.63
C PHE A 12 -23.53 0.55 -45.72
N GLY A 13 -23.16 -0.55 -45.08
CA GLY A 13 -21.79 -1.09 -45.13
C GLY A 13 -20.73 -0.17 -44.50
N TYR A 14 -19.52 -0.18 -45.06
CA TYR A 14 -18.53 0.85 -44.80
C TYR A 14 -18.77 2.06 -45.71
N TYR A 15 -18.40 3.22 -45.22
CA TYR A 15 -18.61 4.48 -45.92
C TYR A 15 -17.49 5.48 -45.61
N VAL A 16 -17.35 6.48 -46.48
CA VAL A 16 -16.48 7.64 -46.26
C VAL A 16 -17.36 8.86 -46.05
N TYR A 17 -17.04 9.64 -45.03
CA TYR A 17 -17.77 10.85 -44.66
C TYR A 17 -16.85 12.04 -44.54
N VAL A 18 -17.41 13.23 -44.70
CA VAL A 18 -16.74 14.51 -44.49
C VAL A 18 -17.50 15.36 -43.50
N PHE A 19 -16.78 16.02 -42.60
CA PHE A 19 -17.26 17.15 -41.83
C PHE A 19 -16.91 18.44 -42.56
N VAL A 20 -17.94 19.17 -42.96
CA VAL A 20 -17.85 20.50 -43.52
C VAL A 20 -18.22 21.50 -42.43
N ILE A 21 -17.34 22.44 -42.11
CA ILE A 21 -17.60 23.49 -41.11
C ILE A 21 -17.41 24.84 -41.79
N ASP A 22 -18.44 25.68 -41.72
CA ASP A 22 -18.51 26.98 -42.42
C ASP A 22 -18.22 26.83 -43.93
N GLY A 23 -18.82 25.81 -44.57
CA GLY A 23 -18.64 25.51 -46.00
C GLY A 23 -17.30 24.86 -46.39
N VAL A 24 -16.35 24.73 -45.46
CA VAL A 24 -15.01 24.18 -45.75
C VAL A 24 -14.90 22.73 -45.25
N PRO A 25 -14.40 21.76 -46.05
CA PRO A 25 -14.04 20.44 -45.57
C PRO A 25 -12.96 20.52 -44.48
N ARG A 26 -13.24 19.98 -43.30
CA ARG A 26 -12.33 20.02 -42.14
C ARG A 26 -11.85 18.66 -41.68
N TYR A 27 -12.59 17.61 -41.99
CA TYR A 27 -12.20 16.25 -41.61
C TYR A 27 -12.86 15.25 -42.54
N ILE A 28 -12.08 14.29 -43.03
CA ILE A 28 -12.57 13.15 -43.80
C ILE A 28 -12.26 11.89 -43.00
N GLY A 29 -13.19 10.96 -42.95
CA GLY A 29 -12.98 9.71 -42.23
C GLY A 29 -13.72 8.54 -42.85
N LYS A 30 -13.17 7.34 -42.67
CA LYS A 30 -13.92 6.10 -42.88
C LYS A 30 -14.75 5.73 -41.65
N GLY A 31 -15.89 5.09 -41.88
CA GLY A 31 -16.80 4.67 -40.81
C GLY A 31 -17.65 3.48 -41.18
N LYS A 32 -18.28 2.93 -40.16
CA LYS A 32 -19.35 1.92 -40.23
C LYS A 32 -20.38 2.26 -39.17
N ARG A 33 -21.65 1.92 -39.39
CA ARG A 33 -22.77 2.28 -38.50
C ARG A 33 -22.81 3.80 -38.24
N ASP A 34 -22.72 4.24 -37.00
CA ASP A 34 -22.88 5.62 -36.55
C ASP A 34 -21.54 6.32 -36.19
N ARG A 35 -20.42 5.87 -36.80
CA ARG A 35 -19.08 6.42 -36.56
C ARG A 35 -19.00 7.95 -36.71
N TYR A 36 -19.71 8.53 -37.67
CA TYR A 36 -19.73 10.00 -37.84
C TYR A 36 -20.39 10.72 -36.65
N CYS A 37 -21.40 10.11 -36.00
CA CYS A 37 -22.01 10.64 -34.78
C CYS A 37 -21.06 10.54 -33.58
N GLU A 38 -20.22 9.51 -33.55
CA GLU A 38 -19.30 9.24 -32.43
C GLU A 38 -18.34 10.41 -32.18
N HIS A 39 -17.87 11.09 -33.23
CA HIS A 39 -16.98 12.26 -33.08
C HIS A 39 -17.61 13.36 -32.22
N VAL A 40 -18.88 13.67 -32.49
CA VAL A 40 -19.63 14.67 -31.72
C VAL A 40 -19.89 14.18 -30.30
N ARG A 41 -20.18 12.89 -30.09
CA ARG A 41 -20.33 12.30 -28.76
C ARG A 41 -19.04 12.37 -27.94
N VAL A 42 -17.90 12.08 -28.55
CA VAL A 42 -16.56 12.17 -27.91
C VAL A 42 -16.27 13.60 -27.45
N VAL A 43 -16.60 14.59 -28.27
CA VAL A 43 -16.44 16.01 -27.90
C VAL A 43 -17.36 16.38 -26.73
N ARG A 44 -18.63 15.98 -26.79
CA ARG A 44 -19.61 16.23 -25.71
C ARG A 44 -19.23 15.58 -24.39
N ARG A 45 -18.62 14.39 -24.43
CA ARG A 45 -18.07 13.69 -23.24
C ARG A 45 -16.76 14.30 -22.73
N GLY A 46 -16.12 15.19 -23.49
CA GLY A 46 -14.85 15.80 -23.11
C GLY A 46 -13.63 14.88 -23.21
N THR A 47 -13.73 13.73 -23.88
CA THR A 47 -12.66 12.71 -23.88
C THR A 47 -11.67 12.84 -25.04
N GLY A 48 -12.04 13.48 -26.14
CA GLY A 48 -11.19 13.65 -27.32
C GLY A 48 -10.12 14.73 -27.16
N LYS A 49 -8.85 14.38 -27.39
CA LYS A 49 -7.68 15.28 -27.21
C LYS A 49 -6.94 15.67 -28.50
N SER A 50 -7.35 15.17 -29.66
CA SER A 50 -6.69 15.51 -30.94
C SER A 50 -6.96 16.95 -31.37
N MET A 51 -6.16 17.45 -32.31
CA MET A 51 -6.38 18.75 -32.96
C MET A 51 -7.79 18.84 -33.56
N TRP A 52 -8.23 17.79 -34.26
CA TRP A 52 -9.59 17.65 -34.76
C TRP A 52 -10.64 17.82 -33.66
N TYR A 53 -10.54 17.08 -32.55
CA TYR A 53 -11.53 17.16 -31.47
C TYR A 53 -11.52 18.52 -30.76
N THR A 54 -10.35 19.14 -30.64
CA THR A 54 -10.21 20.49 -30.09
C THR A 54 -10.90 21.52 -30.99
N PHE A 55 -10.68 21.42 -32.30
CA PHE A 55 -11.33 22.28 -33.28
C PHE A 55 -12.84 22.06 -33.32
N LEU A 56 -13.31 20.81 -33.40
CA LEU A 56 -14.73 20.48 -33.41
C LEU A 56 -15.44 20.95 -32.13
N ARG A 57 -14.79 20.85 -30.96
CA ARG A 57 -15.30 21.39 -29.69
C ARG A 57 -15.51 22.89 -29.75
N LYS A 58 -14.49 23.61 -30.23
CA LYS A 58 -14.55 25.06 -30.40
C LYS A 58 -15.67 25.46 -31.38
N SER A 59 -15.77 24.76 -32.51
CA SER A 59 -16.83 25.01 -33.49
C SER A 59 -18.23 24.80 -32.91
N LEU A 60 -18.42 23.76 -32.10
CA LEU A 60 -19.69 23.50 -31.41
C LEU A 60 -20.01 24.56 -30.35
N SER A 61 -19.03 25.02 -29.57
CA SER A 61 -19.25 26.06 -28.57
C SER A 61 -19.56 27.43 -29.18
N GLU A 62 -18.97 27.73 -30.34
CA GLU A 62 -19.21 28.96 -31.09
C GLU A 62 -20.50 28.91 -31.93
N GLY A 63 -21.19 27.76 -31.96
CA GLY A 63 -22.42 27.62 -32.74
C GLY A 63 -22.21 27.68 -34.25
N ARG A 64 -21.03 27.29 -34.75
CA ARG A 64 -20.75 27.23 -36.20
C ARG A 64 -21.62 26.19 -36.89
N GLU A 65 -21.88 26.39 -38.17
CA GLU A 65 -22.61 25.43 -38.99
C GLU A 65 -21.70 24.23 -39.31
N ILE A 66 -22.16 23.03 -38.93
CA ILE A 66 -21.45 21.78 -39.14
C ILE A 66 -22.33 20.86 -39.97
N VAL A 67 -21.88 20.50 -41.17
CA VAL A 67 -22.59 19.57 -42.05
C VAL A 67 -21.76 18.30 -42.22
N VAL A 68 -22.35 17.17 -41.86
CA VAL A 68 -21.77 15.84 -42.10
C VAL A 68 -22.36 15.28 -43.38
N LYS A 69 -21.50 15.02 -44.38
CA LYS A 69 -21.91 14.42 -45.65
C LYS A 69 -21.30 13.03 -45.80
N ILE A 70 -22.08 12.09 -46.33
CA ILE A 70 -21.55 10.81 -46.81
C ILE A 70 -21.07 11.05 -48.24
N LEU A 71 -19.82 10.71 -48.52
CA LEU A 71 -19.19 10.88 -49.83
C LEU A 71 -19.32 9.61 -50.68
N ALA A 72 -19.25 8.45 -50.04
CA ALA A 72 -19.47 7.14 -50.64
C ALA A 72 -19.91 6.14 -49.56
N ASP A 73 -20.82 5.23 -49.87
CA ASP A 73 -21.28 4.15 -49.00
C ASP A 73 -21.44 2.82 -49.75
N GLY A 74 -21.86 1.76 -49.04
CA GLY A 74 -21.94 0.42 -49.61
C GLY A 74 -20.58 -0.22 -49.91
N LEU A 75 -19.50 0.31 -49.32
CA LEU A 75 -18.14 -0.12 -49.60
C LEU A 75 -17.70 -1.27 -48.69
N THR A 76 -16.69 -2.02 -49.14
CA THR A 76 -15.87 -2.85 -48.25
C THR A 76 -14.95 -1.99 -47.39
N SER A 77 -14.39 -2.55 -46.31
CA SER A 77 -13.45 -1.82 -45.44
C SER A 77 -12.21 -1.33 -46.21
N GLU A 78 -11.71 -2.16 -47.14
CA GLU A 78 -10.54 -1.84 -47.95
C GLU A 78 -10.84 -0.76 -49.00
N GLN A 79 -11.99 -0.85 -49.68
CA GLN A 79 -12.44 0.19 -50.60
C GLN A 79 -12.62 1.54 -49.88
N ALA A 80 -13.31 1.54 -48.73
CA ALA A 80 -13.51 2.76 -47.95
C ALA A 80 -12.18 3.35 -47.45
N LYS A 81 -11.21 2.49 -47.11
CA LYS A 81 -9.85 2.92 -46.72
C LYS A 81 -9.13 3.63 -47.88
N ASN A 82 -9.17 3.06 -49.08
CA ASN A 82 -8.50 3.66 -50.23
C ASN A 82 -9.14 4.99 -50.63
N VAL A 83 -10.48 5.04 -50.66
CA VAL A 83 -11.24 6.28 -50.93
C VAL A 83 -10.95 7.35 -49.85
N GLU A 84 -10.84 6.97 -48.58
CA GLU A 84 -10.45 7.90 -47.50
C GLU A 84 -9.05 8.49 -47.75
N ILE A 85 -8.06 7.65 -48.08
CA ILE A 85 -6.68 8.08 -48.34
C ILE A 85 -6.63 9.05 -49.52
N ASP A 86 -7.29 8.70 -50.64
CA ASP A 86 -7.30 9.50 -51.85
C ASP A 86 -7.93 10.88 -51.61
N LEU A 87 -9.08 10.91 -50.92
CA LEU A 87 -9.76 12.18 -50.60
C LEU A 87 -8.95 13.05 -49.63
N ILE A 88 -8.26 12.45 -48.65
CA ILE A 88 -7.38 13.20 -47.74
C ILE A 88 -6.20 13.80 -48.51
N ALA A 89 -5.64 13.06 -49.47
CA ALA A 89 -4.56 13.55 -50.32
C ALA A 89 -5.02 14.71 -51.21
N GLN A 90 -6.20 14.59 -51.83
CA GLN A 90 -6.78 15.63 -52.70
C GLN A 90 -7.07 16.96 -51.97
N HIS A 91 -7.61 16.90 -50.74
CA HIS A 91 -7.98 18.11 -49.99
C HIS A 91 -6.82 18.74 -49.20
N GLY A 92 -5.75 17.96 -48.95
CA GLY A 92 -4.60 18.36 -48.17
C GLY A 92 -4.84 18.46 -46.66
N ARG A 93 -3.81 18.10 -45.88
CA ARG A 93 -3.78 18.21 -44.41
C ARG A 93 -3.02 19.43 -43.90
N ARG A 94 -3.68 20.24 -43.06
CA ARG A 94 -3.10 21.41 -42.42
C ARG A 94 -1.83 21.11 -41.61
N ALA A 95 -1.73 19.92 -41.01
CA ALA A 95 -0.60 19.51 -40.18
C ALA A 95 0.76 19.52 -40.93
N ILE A 96 0.76 19.37 -42.25
CA ILE A 96 1.95 19.41 -43.11
C ILE A 96 1.99 20.66 -43.99
N GLY A 97 1.21 21.69 -43.66
CA GLY A 97 1.17 22.96 -44.39
C GLY A 97 0.39 22.95 -45.72
N GLY A 98 -0.25 21.84 -46.11
CA GLY A 98 -1.04 21.77 -47.34
C GLY A 98 -2.52 21.57 -47.05
N GLY A 99 -3.40 22.47 -47.45
CA GLY A 99 -4.86 22.21 -47.45
C GLY A 99 -5.62 22.45 -46.14
N THR A 100 -6.86 21.95 -46.10
CA THR A 100 -7.90 22.39 -45.14
C THR A 100 -8.21 21.40 -44.02
N LEU A 101 -7.80 20.14 -44.19
CA LEU A 101 -8.17 19.04 -43.29
C LEU A 101 -7.37 19.05 -41.98
N MET A 102 -8.05 18.68 -40.90
CA MET A 102 -7.51 18.53 -39.55
C MET A 102 -7.13 17.07 -39.22
N ASN A 103 -7.15 16.18 -40.23
CA ASN A 103 -6.68 14.81 -40.11
C ASN A 103 -5.21 14.79 -39.66
N ILE A 104 -4.89 13.99 -38.64
CA ILE A 104 -3.50 13.87 -38.12
C ILE A 104 -2.65 13.10 -39.11
N SER A 105 -3.14 11.97 -39.60
CA SER A 105 -2.43 11.08 -40.51
C SER A 105 -3.01 11.11 -41.92
N ALA A 106 -2.36 10.43 -42.86
CA ALA A 106 -2.78 10.36 -44.26
C ALA A 106 -4.03 9.50 -44.50
N GLY A 107 -4.59 8.90 -43.45
CA GLY A 107 -5.69 7.92 -43.54
C GLY A 107 -5.17 6.49 -43.43
N GLY A 108 -6.07 5.53 -43.19
CA GLY A 108 -5.72 4.11 -43.13
C GLY A 108 -5.08 3.58 -41.83
N ASP A 109 -4.78 4.43 -40.85
CA ASP A 109 -4.20 4.04 -39.56
C ASP A 109 -5.24 3.53 -38.53
N GLY A 110 -6.52 3.59 -38.88
CA GLY A 110 -7.60 3.05 -38.06
C GLY A 110 -7.72 1.53 -38.23
N ILE A 111 -7.31 0.78 -37.21
CA ILE A 111 -7.67 -0.63 -37.09
C ILE A 111 -9.16 -0.68 -36.73
N ASP A 112 -9.96 -1.42 -37.50
CA ASP A 112 -11.38 -1.61 -37.21
C ASP A 112 -11.54 -2.20 -35.80
N SER A 113 -12.54 -1.72 -35.04
CA SER A 113 -12.74 -2.11 -33.64
C SER A 113 -12.88 -3.62 -33.46
N GLU A 114 -13.50 -4.28 -34.42
CA GLU A 114 -13.69 -5.73 -34.49
C GLU A 114 -12.36 -6.45 -34.72
N VAL A 115 -11.52 -5.95 -35.64
CA VAL A 115 -10.18 -6.48 -35.90
C VAL A 115 -9.27 -6.26 -34.69
N ALA A 116 -9.37 -5.11 -34.03
CA ALA A 116 -8.66 -4.85 -32.78
C ALA A 116 -9.10 -5.82 -31.67
N LYS A 117 -10.41 -6.07 -31.50
CA LYS A 117 -10.93 -7.06 -30.54
C LYS A 117 -10.44 -8.47 -30.87
N GLU A 118 -10.43 -8.85 -32.14
CA GLU A 118 -9.93 -10.14 -32.60
C GLU A 118 -8.44 -10.29 -32.27
N ILE A 119 -7.60 -9.31 -32.64
CA ILE A 119 -6.16 -9.29 -32.32
C ILE A 119 -5.93 -9.43 -30.82
N HIS A 120 -6.66 -8.69 -29.98
CA HIS A 120 -6.53 -8.77 -28.52
C HIS A 120 -7.07 -10.07 -27.92
N SER A 121 -7.96 -10.77 -28.64
CA SER A 121 -8.52 -12.06 -28.24
C SER A 121 -7.66 -13.24 -28.68
N ARG A 122 -6.64 -13.03 -29.52
CA ARG A 122 -5.70 -14.10 -29.93
C ARG A 122 -4.97 -14.66 -28.70
N PRO A 123 -4.88 -16.00 -28.55
CA PRO A 123 -4.10 -16.62 -27.49
C PRO A 123 -2.65 -16.11 -27.49
N GLY A 124 -2.10 -15.80 -26.32
CA GLY A 124 -0.72 -15.32 -26.20
C GLY A 124 -0.50 -13.82 -26.46
N MET A 125 -1.49 -13.09 -27.00
CA MET A 125 -1.33 -11.67 -27.31
C MET A 125 -1.25 -10.81 -26.04
N LYS A 126 -2.04 -11.15 -25.00
CA LYS A 126 -1.98 -10.46 -23.69
C LYS A 126 -0.59 -10.60 -23.05
N GLU A 127 0.00 -11.79 -23.14
CA GLU A 127 1.33 -12.10 -22.63
C GLU A 127 2.41 -11.37 -23.44
N LYS A 128 2.27 -11.27 -24.76
CA LYS A 128 3.18 -10.52 -25.64
C LYS A 128 3.15 -9.03 -25.32
N ILE A 129 1.96 -8.44 -25.18
CA ILE A 129 1.77 -7.04 -24.77
C ILE A 129 2.35 -6.83 -23.36
N GLY A 130 2.05 -7.74 -22.41
CA GLY A 130 2.58 -7.68 -21.05
C GLY A 130 4.11 -7.71 -21.00
N ARG A 131 4.74 -8.57 -21.80
CA ARG A 131 6.21 -8.62 -21.94
C ARG A 131 6.77 -7.32 -22.52
N ALA A 132 6.16 -6.77 -23.56
CA ALA A 132 6.59 -5.50 -24.16
C ALA A 132 6.50 -4.34 -23.15
N ILE A 133 5.40 -4.24 -22.39
CA ILE A 133 5.22 -3.24 -21.34
C ILE A 133 6.27 -3.42 -20.23
N SER A 134 6.49 -4.66 -19.79
CA SER A 134 7.49 -4.98 -18.75
C SER A 134 8.90 -4.59 -19.20
N ALA A 135 9.28 -4.94 -20.43
CA ALA A 135 10.57 -4.60 -21.01
C ALA A 135 10.77 -3.08 -21.13
N ALA A 136 9.73 -2.35 -21.56
CA ALA A 136 9.76 -0.88 -21.61
C ALA A 136 9.92 -0.27 -20.21
N ALA A 137 9.19 -0.80 -19.22
CA ALA A 137 9.25 -0.34 -17.83
C ALA A 137 10.60 -0.65 -17.14
N ALA A 138 11.33 -1.68 -17.60
CA ALA A 138 12.65 -2.04 -17.10
C ALA A 138 13.76 -1.10 -17.59
N ARG A 139 13.54 -0.34 -18.68
CA ARG A 139 14.52 0.63 -19.19
C ARG A 139 14.81 1.69 -18.11
N PRO A 140 16.09 1.97 -17.79
CA PRO A 140 16.46 2.90 -16.71
C PRO A 140 15.78 4.26 -16.83
N GLU A 141 15.76 4.85 -18.03
CA GLU A 141 15.17 6.15 -18.29
C GLU A 141 13.66 6.19 -18.00
N VAL A 142 12.92 5.17 -18.44
CA VAL A 142 11.47 5.05 -18.20
C VAL A 142 11.19 4.86 -16.72
N LYS A 143 12.00 4.05 -16.03
CA LYS A 143 11.89 3.84 -14.59
C LYS A 143 12.13 5.14 -13.82
N GLN A 144 13.17 5.90 -14.18
CA GLN A 144 13.48 7.18 -13.54
C GLN A 144 12.40 8.23 -13.80
N LEU A 145 11.93 8.36 -15.04
CA LEU A 145 10.82 9.25 -15.39
C LEU A 145 9.57 8.90 -14.58
N ARG A 146 9.23 7.61 -14.48
CA ARG A 146 8.09 7.14 -13.69
C ARG A 146 8.24 7.49 -12.20
N ILE A 147 9.42 7.25 -11.62
CA ILE A 147 9.70 7.61 -10.21
C ILE A 147 9.55 9.11 -10.00
N ARG A 148 10.10 9.94 -10.90
CA ARG A 148 9.99 11.40 -10.85
C ARG A 148 8.52 11.85 -10.90
N SER A 149 7.76 11.35 -11.86
CA SER A 149 6.34 11.67 -12.01
C SER A 149 5.52 11.24 -10.79
N LEU A 150 5.83 10.08 -10.20
CA LEU A 150 5.21 9.62 -8.96
C LEU A 150 5.58 10.55 -7.79
N LYS A 151 6.86 10.89 -7.61
CA LYS A 151 7.27 11.83 -6.55
C LYS A 151 6.55 13.18 -6.66
N GLN A 152 6.39 13.71 -7.87
CA GLN A 152 5.64 14.94 -8.12
C GLN A 152 4.15 14.79 -7.78
N ALA A 153 3.52 13.69 -8.21
CA ALA A 153 2.11 13.43 -7.90
C ALA A 153 1.87 13.29 -6.38
N TYR A 154 2.75 12.58 -5.69
CA TYR A 154 2.69 12.37 -4.24
C TYR A 154 3.20 13.58 -3.42
N ALA A 155 3.74 14.63 -4.05
CA ALA A 155 3.99 15.89 -3.37
C ALA A 155 2.69 16.66 -3.10
N ASN A 156 1.59 16.35 -3.82
CA ASN A 156 0.28 16.93 -3.59
C ASN A 156 -0.46 16.20 -2.45
N PRO A 157 -0.77 16.87 -1.32
CA PRO A 157 -1.48 16.26 -0.19
C PRO A 157 -2.85 15.66 -0.56
N GLU A 158 -3.57 16.27 -1.51
CA GLU A 158 -4.88 15.79 -1.95
C GLU A 158 -4.79 14.43 -2.67
N VAL A 159 -3.72 14.21 -3.43
CA VAL A 159 -3.46 12.92 -4.09
C VAL A 159 -3.20 11.85 -3.04
N ILE A 160 -2.38 12.16 -2.01
CA ILE A 160 -2.11 11.24 -0.91
C ILE A 160 -3.43 10.86 -0.20
N ARG A 161 -4.26 11.85 0.13
CA ARG A 161 -5.54 11.64 0.80
C ARG A 161 -6.45 10.74 -0.02
N ARG A 162 -6.67 11.05 -1.30
CA ARG A 162 -7.52 10.25 -2.20
C ARG A 162 -7.03 8.80 -2.32
N VAL A 163 -5.73 8.60 -2.42
CA VAL A 163 -5.15 7.24 -2.48
C VAL A 163 -5.36 6.50 -1.16
N SER A 164 -5.14 7.17 -0.02
CA SER A 164 -5.37 6.59 1.31
C SER A 164 -6.82 6.18 1.51
N ASP A 165 -7.77 7.04 1.14
CA ASP A 165 -9.20 6.78 1.26
C ASP A 165 -9.64 5.64 0.33
N ALA A 166 -9.13 5.61 -0.92
CA ALA A 166 -9.41 4.52 -1.84
C ALA A 166 -8.91 3.16 -1.31
N VAL A 167 -7.72 3.12 -0.71
CA VAL A 167 -7.18 1.91 -0.08
C VAL A 167 -8.02 1.51 1.14
N ARG A 168 -8.37 2.49 1.99
CA ARG A 168 -9.20 2.23 3.17
C ARG A 168 -10.55 1.64 2.79
N ASN A 169 -11.22 2.23 1.81
CA ASN A 169 -12.52 1.77 1.31
C ASN A 169 -12.41 0.40 0.63
N ALA A 170 -11.36 0.16 -0.16
CA ALA A 170 -11.14 -1.15 -0.77
C ALA A 170 -10.96 -2.26 0.28
N LEU A 171 -10.25 -1.97 1.38
CA LEU A 171 -10.04 -2.92 2.48
C LEU A 171 -11.27 -3.14 3.37
N GLN A 172 -12.37 -2.38 3.18
CA GLN A 172 -13.65 -2.70 3.81
C GLN A 172 -14.33 -3.91 3.14
N ASN A 173 -14.02 -4.21 1.88
CA ASN A 173 -14.48 -5.44 1.24
C ASN A 173 -13.73 -6.65 1.84
N PRO A 174 -14.43 -7.63 2.43
CA PRO A 174 -13.82 -8.81 3.05
C PRO A 174 -12.91 -9.60 2.10
N GLU A 175 -13.32 -9.80 0.84
CA GLU A 175 -12.56 -10.55 -0.16
C GLU A 175 -11.25 -9.84 -0.51
N VAL A 176 -11.30 -8.52 -0.69
CA VAL A 176 -10.11 -7.70 -0.97
C VAL A 176 -9.16 -7.71 0.23
N LYS A 177 -9.70 -7.63 1.44
CA LYS A 177 -8.91 -7.67 2.68
C LYS A 177 -8.22 -9.02 2.85
N GLU A 178 -8.91 -10.12 2.59
CA GLU A 178 -8.35 -11.47 2.65
C GLU A 178 -7.27 -11.67 1.59
N ARG A 179 -7.53 -11.27 0.34
CA ARG A 179 -6.53 -11.32 -0.74
C ARG A 179 -5.29 -10.49 -0.41
N HIS A 180 -5.47 -9.31 0.17
CA HIS A 180 -4.36 -8.48 0.62
C HIS A 180 -3.58 -9.16 1.76
N SER A 181 -4.28 -9.69 2.77
CA SER A 181 -3.69 -10.40 3.90
C SER A 181 -2.87 -11.61 3.46
N THR A 182 -3.45 -12.48 2.65
CA THR A 182 -2.79 -13.67 2.07
C THR A 182 -1.58 -13.27 1.23
N GLY A 183 -1.69 -12.24 0.39
CA GLY A 183 -0.56 -11.72 -0.38
C GLY A 183 0.60 -11.25 0.52
N VAL A 184 0.28 -10.55 1.60
CA VAL A 184 1.28 -10.12 2.61
C VAL A 184 1.89 -11.35 3.28
N HIS A 185 1.10 -12.27 3.82
CA HIS A 185 1.59 -13.49 4.47
C HIS A 185 2.49 -14.32 3.55
N ASN A 186 2.08 -14.54 2.30
CA ASN A 186 2.87 -15.25 1.31
C ASN A 186 4.20 -14.54 1.01
N SER A 187 4.22 -13.20 1.02
CA SER A 187 5.48 -12.45 0.86
C SER A 187 6.45 -12.65 2.02
N TRP A 188 5.94 -12.81 3.25
CA TRP A 188 6.74 -13.09 4.45
C TRP A 188 7.20 -14.53 4.55
N ALA A 189 6.44 -15.47 3.97
CA ALA A 189 6.77 -16.90 3.94
C ALA A 189 7.85 -17.25 2.90
N LYS A 190 8.17 -16.34 1.98
CA LYS A 190 9.25 -16.55 0.99
C LYS A 190 10.61 -16.66 1.69
N PRO A 191 11.38 -17.75 1.44
CA PRO A 191 12.72 -17.89 2.00
C PRO A 191 13.61 -16.69 1.64
N GLY A 192 14.36 -16.16 2.60
CA GLY A 192 15.30 -15.05 2.39
C GLY A 192 14.67 -13.66 2.33
N GLU A 193 13.37 -13.52 2.06
CA GLU A 193 12.69 -12.21 2.02
C GLU A 193 12.59 -11.57 3.40
N ARG A 194 12.38 -12.39 4.44
CA ARG A 194 12.32 -11.92 5.82
C ARG A 194 13.68 -11.40 6.26
N GLU A 195 14.75 -12.13 5.97
CA GLU A 195 16.13 -11.78 6.29
C GLU A 195 16.54 -10.48 5.59
N LYS A 196 16.30 -10.36 4.27
CA LYS A 196 16.58 -9.14 3.50
C LYS A 196 15.85 -7.91 4.06
N ARG A 197 14.60 -8.06 4.48
CA ARG A 197 13.82 -6.97 5.08
C ARG A 197 14.38 -6.56 6.44
N ILE A 198 14.72 -7.54 7.28
CA ILE A 198 15.33 -7.27 8.59
C ILE A 198 16.66 -6.55 8.39
N GLU A 199 17.50 -7.02 7.47
CA GLU A 199 18.77 -6.37 7.14
C GLU A 199 18.57 -4.94 6.66
N ALA A 200 17.63 -4.69 5.74
CA ALA A 200 17.31 -3.34 5.28
C ALA A 200 16.85 -2.42 6.43
N ILE A 201 16.07 -2.94 7.40
CA ILE A 201 15.66 -2.19 8.59
C ILE A 201 16.87 -1.90 9.51
N LEU A 202 17.74 -2.89 9.72
CA LEU A 202 18.95 -2.72 10.54
C LEU A 202 19.87 -1.66 9.92
N GLN A 203 20.10 -1.73 8.60
CA GLN A 203 20.88 -0.75 7.85
C GLN A 203 20.27 0.65 7.93
N ALA A 204 18.95 0.78 7.73
CA ALA A 204 18.27 2.06 7.87
C ALA A 204 18.40 2.65 9.30
N ASN A 205 18.38 1.80 10.33
CA ASN A 205 18.54 2.22 11.72
C ASN A 205 19.98 2.58 12.12
N GLN A 206 20.98 2.30 11.28
CA GLN A 206 22.34 2.83 11.46
C GLN A 206 22.39 4.34 11.20
N ASN A 207 21.49 4.88 10.36
CA ASN A 207 21.38 6.31 10.17
C ASN A 207 20.77 6.97 11.43
N PRO A 208 21.50 7.89 12.10
CA PRO A 208 21.06 8.50 13.35
C PRO A 208 19.79 9.34 13.19
N GLU A 209 19.59 10.00 12.05
CA GLU A 209 18.37 10.79 11.80
C GLU A 209 17.14 9.89 11.65
N VAL A 210 17.27 8.80 10.90
CA VAL A 210 16.18 7.82 10.72
C VAL A 210 15.82 7.21 12.06
N ARG A 211 16.84 6.82 12.85
CA ARG A 211 16.63 6.29 14.20
C ARG A 211 15.95 7.32 15.10
N ALA A 212 16.39 8.58 15.11
CA ALA A 212 15.78 9.63 15.90
C ALA A 212 14.31 9.86 15.53
N ARG A 213 13.98 9.86 14.22
CA ARG A 213 12.59 9.96 13.74
C ARG A 213 11.74 8.78 14.21
N HIS A 214 12.24 7.55 14.11
CA HIS A 214 11.54 6.37 14.62
C HIS A 214 11.31 6.43 16.13
N VAL A 215 12.32 6.82 16.91
CA VAL A 215 12.20 6.98 18.36
C VAL A 215 11.16 8.05 18.71
N ALA A 216 11.19 9.21 18.04
CA ALA A 216 10.24 10.29 18.27
C ALA A 216 8.80 9.87 17.91
N ALA A 217 8.61 9.19 16.78
CA ALA A 217 7.32 8.66 16.37
C ALA A 217 6.79 7.62 17.38
N ASN A 218 7.62 6.66 17.79
CA ASN A 218 7.25 5.67 18.80
C ASN A 218 6.92 6.32 20.15
N ARG A 219 7.68 7.34 20.57
CA ARG A 219 7.39 8.07 21.81
C ARG A 219 6.03 8.76 21.75
N LYS A 220 5.67 9.39 20.62
CA LYS A 220 4.35 9.98 20.40
C LYS A 220 3.25 8.91 20.46
N THR A 221 3.40 7.81 19.74
CA THR A 221 2.42 6.70 19.74
C THR A 221 2.25 6.08 21.12
N HIS A 222 3.33 5.95 21.91
CA HIS A 222 3.26 5.42 23.27
C HIS A 222 2.68 6.43 24.28
N ALA A 223 2.77 7.73 24.00
CA ALA A 223 2.17 8.78 24.81
C ALA A 223 0.68 8.99 24.52
N ASP A 224 0.19 8.53 23.37
CA ASP A 224 -1.23 8.62 22.98
C ASP A 224 -2.13 7.86 23.97
N PRO A 225 -3.05 8.54 24.67
CA PRO A 225 -3.95 7.91 25.65
C PRO A 225 -4.81 6.79 25.05
N THR A 226 -5.19 6.89 23.79
CA THR A 226 -6.03 5.87 23.12
C THR A 226 -5.24 4.57 22.91
N VAL A 227 -3.95 4.69 22.58
CA VAL A 227 -3.05 3.55 22.44
C VAL A 227 -2.73 2.95 23.81
N GLN A 228 -2.52 3.79 24.83
CA GLN A 228 -2.31 3.33 26.20
C GLN A 228 -3.51 2.55 26.73
N ALA A 229 -4.73 3.08 26.56
CA ALA A 229 -5.96 2.42 26.97
C ALA A 229 -6.16 1.07 26.26
N LYS A 230 -5.95 1.02 24.94
CA LYS A 230 -6.01 -0.23 24.18
C LYS A 230 -5.00 -1.27 24.67
N ARG A 231 -3.76 -0.85 24.95
CA ARG A 231 -2.74 -1.76 25.51
C ARG A 231 -3.11 -2.22 26.91
N ALA A 232 -3.60 -1.33 27.77
CA ALA A 232 -4.05 -1.69 29.11
C ALA A 232 -5.21 -2.70 29.06
N ALA A 233 -6.18 -2.52 28.15
CA ALA A 233 -7.27 -3.47 27.94
C ALA A 233 -6.79 -4.86 27.50
N VAL A 234 -5.81 -4.95 26.58
CA VAL A 234 -5.19 -6.22 26.19
C VAL A 234 -4.52 -6.91 27.38
N PHE A 235 -3.80 -6.17 28.22
CA PHE A 235 -3.21 -6.73 29.44
C PHE A 235 -4.22 -6.96 30.57
N ALA A 236 -5.42 -6.39 30.51
CA ALA A 236 -6.51 -6.66 31.43
C ALA A 236 -7.28 -7.93 31.05
N ASP A 237 -7.23 -8.38 29.79
CA ASP A 237 -7.81 -9.66 29.36
C ASP A 237 -7.12 -10.85 30.08
N PRO A 238 -7.87 -11.66 30.87
CA PRO A 238 -7.32 -12.83 31.55
C PRO A 238 -6.71 -13.87 30.59
N LEU A 239 -7.34 -14.12 29.44
CA LEU A 239 -6.86 -15.12 28.48
C LEU A 239 -5.54 -14.71 27.86
N PHE A 240 -5.40 -13.43 27.52
CA PHE A 240 -4.13 -12.89 27.04
C PHE A 240 -3.04 -12.99 28.12
N ARG A 241 -3.35 -12.61 29.37
CA ARG A 241 -2.39 -12.70 30.49
C ARG A 241 -1.87 -14.11 30.70
N GLU A 242 -2.77 -15.10 30.68
CA GLU A 242 -2.39 -16.50 30.84
C GLU A 242 -1.49 -16.97 29.69
N ARG A 243 -1.89 -16.73 28.43
CA ARG A 243 -1.08 -17.09 27.25
C ARG A 243 0.28 -16.42 27.27
N HIS A 244 0.33 -15.13 27.59
CA HIS A 244 1.57 -14.37 27.68
C HIS A 244 2.47 -14.89 28.82
N ALA A 245 1.90 -15.21 29.99
CA ALA A 245 2.64 -15.78 31.10
C ALA A 245 3.19 -17.18 30.77
N ALA A 246 2.39 -18.04 30.12
CA ALA A 246 2.81 -19.36 29.67
C ALA A 246 3.93 -19.29 28.64
N ALA A 247 3.81 -18.43 27.63
CA ALA A 247 4.85 -18.20 26.64
C ALA A 247 6.15 -17.67 27.27
N THR A 248 6.03 -16.71 28.20
CA THR A 248 7.19 -16.18 28.94
C THR A 248 7.86 -17.27 29.77
N LYS A 249 7.08 -18.10 30.47
CA LYS A 249 7.60 -19.22 31.29
C LYS A 249 8.29 -20.26 30.42
N SER A 250 7.72 -20.61 29.27
CA SER A 250 8.30 -21.53 28.30
C SER A 250 9.61 -20.98 27.72
N ALA A 251 9.64 -19.71 27.30
CA ALA A 251 10.86 -19.06 26.83
C ALA A 251 11.96 -19.06 27.92
N MET A 252 11.60 -18.69 29.15
CA MET A 252 12.52 -18.71 30.29
C MET A 252 12.86 -20.14 30.77
N ALA A 253 12.24 -21.20 30.25
CA ALA A 253 12.69 -22.56 30.54
C ALA A 253 14.02 -22.84 29.82
N SER A 254 14.20 -22.30 28.61
CA SER A 254 15.43 -22.43 27.81
C SER A 254 16.65 -21.86 28.54
N PRO A 255 17.73 -22.66 28.73
CA PRO A 255 18.99 -22.18 29.30
C PRO A 255 19.60 -21.02 28.51
N GLU A 256 19.56 -21.08 27.18
CA GLU A 256 20.12 -20.04 26.30
C GLU A 256 19.41 -18.69 26.50
N ILE A 257 18.08 -18.70 26.59
CA ILE A 257 17.29 -17.49 26.81
C ILE A 257 17.56 -16.93 28.21
N LYS A 258 17.61 -17.79 29.24
CA LYS A 258 17.95 -17.39 30.60
C LYS A 258 19.31 -16.69 30.66
N GLU A 259 20.31 -17.26 30.00
CA GLU A 259 21.66 -16.71 29.96
C GLU A 259 21.69 -15.35 29.26
N LYS A 260 21.05 -15.21 28.09
CA LYS A 260 20.95 -13.93 27.37
C LYS A 260 20.25 -12.85 28.21
N VAL A 261 19.18 -13.20 28.89
CA VAL A 261 18.46 -12.28 29.79
C VAL A 261 19.36 -11.88 30.96
N ALA A 262 20.05 -12.83 31.60
CA ALA A 262 20.96 -12.57 32.70
C ALA A 262 22.14 -11.66 32.27
N ALA A 263 22.77 -11.95 31.13
CA ALA A 263 23.84 -11.13 30.57
C ALA A 263 23.37 -9.71 30.24
N GLY A 264 22.17 -9.57 29.67
CA GLY A 264 21.55 -8.27 29.41
C GLY A 264 21.29 -7.47 30.68
N LEU A 265 20.80 -8.13 31.74
CA LEU A 265 20.60 -7.51 33.04
C LEU A 265 21.94 -7.08 33.67
N LEU A 266 22.95 -7.94 33.64
CA LEU A 266 24.29 -7.61 34.16
C LEU A 266 24.88 -6.39 33.44
N LYS A 267 24.77 -6.34 32.11
CA LYS A 267 25.18 -5.19 31.30
C LYS A 267 24.38 -3.93 31.63
N ALA A 268 23.08 -4.04 31.89
CA ALA A 268 22.29 -2.89 32.33
C ALA A 268 22.74 -2.39 33.72
N TRP A 269 23.08 -3.31 34.63
CA TRP A 269 23.55 -2.98 35.98
C TRP A 269 24.99 -2.45 36.04
N SER A 270 25.80 -2.67 35.00
CA SER A 270 27.12 -2.04 34.89
C SER A 270 27.06 -0.56 34.50
N HIS A 271 25.92 -0.05 34.00
CA HIS A 271 25.73 1.36 33.72
C HIS A 271 25.42 2.16 35.02
N PRO A 272 26.30 3.09 35.45
CA PRO A 272 26.17 3.80 36.73
C PRO A 272 24.86 4.59 36.86
N GLU A 273 24.43 5.23 35.76
CA GLU A 273 23.18 6.00 35.69
C GLU A 273 21.93 5.15 35.96
N LEU A 274 21.88 3.93 35.41
CA LEU A 274 20.76 3.02 35.63
C LEU A 274 20.75 2.51 37.08
N ARG A 275 21.93 2.23 37.64
CA ARG A 275 22.09 1.84 39.05
C ARG A 275 21.64 2.94 40.00
N LYS A 276 22.00 4.20 39.72
CA LYS A 276 21.55 5.37 40.47
C LYS A 276 20.03 5.52 40.40
N LYS A 277 19.44 5.51 39.20
CA LYS A 277 17.98 5.56 39.01
C LYS A 277 17.25 4.44 39.74
N ALA A 278 17.78 3.23 39.73
CA ALA A 278 17.20 2.10 40.46
C ALA A 278 17.24 2.33 41.97
N LYS A 279 18.35 2.87 42.50
CA LYS A 279 18.47 3.25 43.92
C LYS A 279 17.49 4.36 44.30
N ASP A 280 17.38 5.39 43.47
CA ASP A 280 16.48 6.52 43.72
C ASP A 280 15.01 6.05 43.67
N SER A 281 14.66 5.24 42.67
CA SER A 281 13.32 4.64 42.57
C SER A 281 13.01 3.72 43.76
N ALA A 282 13.99 2.95 44.24
CA ALA A 282 13.83 2.15 45.44
C ALA A 282 13.65 3.04 46.68
N SER A 283 14.41 4.12 46.81
CA SER A 283 14.27 5.10 47.90
C SER A 283 12.86 5.69 47.94
N VAL A 284 12.32 6.11 46.80
CA VAL A 284 10.94 6.61 46.67
C VAL A 284 9.92 5.51 46.99
N ARG A 285 10.09 4.29 46.47
CA ARG A 285 9.20 3.18 46.78
C ARG A 285 9.18 2.88 48.29
N PHE A 286 10.33 2.90 48.93
CA PHE A 286 10.50 2.69 50.36
C PHE A 286 10.26 3.94 51.20
N SER A 287 9.87 5.09 50.63
CA SER A 287 9.34 6.20 51.43
C SER A 287 7.87 5.98 51.79
N VAL A 288 7.16 5.13 51.04
CA VAL A 288 5.75 4.78 51.26
C VAL A 288 5.64 3.75 52.39
N GLN A 289 4.95 4.12 53.49
CA GLN A 289 4.81 3.28 54.67
C GLN A 289 4.15 1.92 54.38
N ALA A 290 3.07 1.89 53.58
CA ALA A 290 2.40 0.65 53.19
C ALA A 290 3.34 -0.36 52.49
N GLU A 291 4.30 0.14 51.72
CA GLU A 291 5.27 -0.71 51.04
C GLU A 291 6.36 -1.22 52.01
N ARG A 292 6.78 -0.40 52.99
CA ARG A 292 7.63 -0.86 54.11
C ARG A 292 6.94 -1.97 54.89
N ASP A 293 5.67 -1.79 55.25
CA ASP A 293 4.89 -2.75 56.03
C ASP A 293 4.66 -4.05 55.26
N ARG A 294 4.40 -3.96 53.95
CA ARG A 294 4.30 -5.11 53.05
C ARG A 294 5.60 -5.90 53.01
N VAL A 295 6.74 -5.23 52.85
CA VAL A 295 8.06 -5.88 52.82
C VAL A 295 8.41 -6.47 54.19
N ALA A 296 8.11 -5.77 55.29
CA ALA A 296 8.30 -6.27 56.65
C ALA A 296 7.46 -7.53 56.90
N THR A 297 6.19 -7.52 56.52
CA THR A 297 5.28 -8.68 56.63
C THR A 297 5.79 -9.86 55.82
N LYS A 298 6.20 -9.62 54.57
CA LYS A 298 6.78 -10.68 53.71
C LYS A 298 8.07 -11.25 54.30
N THR A 299 8.90 -10.40 54.90
CA THR A 299 10.17 -10.80 55.53
C THR A 299 9.93 -11.61 56.79
N LYS A 300 8.97 -11.20 57.64
CA LYS A 300 8.52 -11.95 58.82
C LYS A 300 7.97 -13.33 58.44
N LEU A 301 7.11 -13.41 57.42
CA LEU A 301 6.58 -14.67 56.91
C LEU A 301 7.71 -15.58 56.39
N ALA A 302 8.65 -15.04 55.62
CA ALA A 302 9.80 -15.81 55.14
C ALA A 302 10.71 -16.31 56.28
N ALA A 303 10.90 -15.51 57.33
CA ALA A 303 11.66 -15.90 58.51
C ALA A 303 10.92 -16.99 59.31
N ALA A 304 9.60 -16.88 59.47
CA ALA A 304 8.77 -17.89 60.10
C ALA A 304 8.80 -19.22 59.33
N SER A 305 8.67 -19.20 58.00
CA SER A 305 8.77 -20.40 57.18
C SER A 305 10.15 -21.08 57.28
N ARG A 306 11.23 -20.30 57.32
CA ARG A 306 12.58 -20.84 57.55
C ARG A 306 12.70 -21.48 58.93
N LYS A 307 12.18 -20.83 59.97
CA LYS A 307 12.18 -21.36 61.34
C LYS A 307 11.41 -22.67 61.44
N ALA A 308 10.24 -22.76 60.80
CA ALA A 308 9.42 -23.98 60.74
C ALA A 308 10.13 -25.13 60.01
N TYR A 309 10.76 -24.85 58.87
CA TYR A 309 11.58 -25.84 58.16
C TYR A 309 12.75 -26.35 59.01
N CYS A 310 13.49 -25.44 59.65
CA CYS A 310 14.60 -25.83 60.52
C CYS A 310 14.13 -26.68 61.70
N ALA A 311 12.98 -26.35 62.31
CA ALA A 311 12.39 -27.15 63.38
C ALA A 311 12.00 -28.56 62.91
N GLU A 312 11.35 -28.68 61.75
CA GLU A 312 10.92 -29.97 61.18
C GLU A 312 12.12 -30.85 60.77
N LYS A 313 13.20 -30.25 60.31
CA LYS A 313 14.43 -30.94 59.92
C LYS A 313 15.42 -31.13 61.08
N GLY A 314 15.06 -30.73 62.31
CA GLY A 314 15.94 -30.84 63.48
C GLY A 314 17.21 -29.97 63.40
N ILE A 315 17.21 -28.93 62.56
CA ILE A 315 18.37 -28.05 62.36
C ILE A 315 18.42 -27.04 63.51
N THR A 316 19.33 -27.26 64.45
CA THR A 316 19.53 -26.41 65.63
C THR A 316 20.53 -25.29 65.34
N ASN A 317 20.00 -24.10 65.00
CA ASN A 317 20.53 -22.75 65.33
C ASN A 317 19.98 -21.70 64.34
N PRO A 318 18.75 -21.18 64.53
CA PRO A 318 18.19 -20.14 63.65
C PRO A 318 18.64 -18.71 64.05
N GLY A 319 19.54 -18.58 65.03
CA GLY A 319 19.74 -17.35 65.78
C GLY A 319 20.62 -16.28 65.13
N LYS A 320 21.81 -16.61 64.61
CA LYS A 320 22.74 -15.63 64.03
C LYS A 320 23.67 -16.31 63.02
N GLY A 321 23.55 -15.91 61.75
CA GLY A 321 24.55 -16.18 60.71
C GLY A 321 24.48 -17.56 60.07
N TYR A 322 23.78 -17.65 58.92
CA TYR A 322 23.89 -18.72 57.91
C TYR A 322 23.74 -20.16 58.42
N CYS A 323 22.52 -20.58 58.75
CA CYS A 323 22.16 -21.99 58.62
C CYS A 323 22.34 -22.36 57.13
N HIS A 324 23.18 -23.34 56.80
CA HIS A 324 23.24 -23.91 55.46
C HIS A 324 21.98 -24.73 55.20
N ILE A 325 20.88 -24.01 54.95
CA ILE A 325 19.65 -24.59 54.43
C ILE A 325 19.90 -24.91 52.97
N ASP A 326 19.79 -26.19 52.60
CA ASP A 326 19.75 -26.56 51.19
C ASP A 326 18.57 -25.82 50.53
N ARG A 327 18.90 -24.95 49.58
CA ARG A 327 17.94 -24.05 48.95
C ARG A 327 16.93 -24.80 48.09
N GLU A 328 17.30 -25.95 47.51
CA GLU A 328 16.42 -26.78 46.71
C GLU A 328 15.54 -27.67 47.59
N ASP A 329 16.07 -28.23 48.68
CA ASP A 329 15.26 -28.97 49.66
C ASP A 329 14.22 -28.06 50.33
N PHE A 330 14.62 -26.86 50.76
CA PHE A 330 13.69 -25.89 51.34
C PHE A 330 12.60 -25.45 50.34
N LYS A 331 12.95 -25.28 49.06
CA LYS A 331 11.95 -24.99 48.01
C LYS A 331 10.97 -26.13 47.84
N ARG A 332 11.44 -27.39 47.83
CA ARG A 332 10.57 -28.58 47.73
C ARG A 332 9.65 -28.69 48.94
N TRP A 333 10.17 -28.47 50.14
CA TRP A 333 9.38 -28.44 51.39
C TRP A 333 8.30 -27.35 51.36
N LEU A 334 8.63 -26.14 50.91
CA LEU A 334 7.66 -25.05 50.76
C LEU A 334 6.54 -25.36 49.77
N VAL A 335 6.84 -26.08 48.68
CA VAL A 335 5.83 -26.51 47.70
C VAL A 335 4.93 -27.60 48.29
N GLY A 336 5.48 -28.51 49.09
CA GLY A 336 4.73 -29.55 49.80
C GLY A 336 3.73 -29.01 50.83
N LYS A 337 4.04 -27.89 51.49
CA LYS A 337 3.14 -27.23 52.47
C LYS A 337 2.07 -26.33 51.83
N LYS A 338 2.11 -26.12 50.51
CA LYS A 338 1.16 -25.27 49.75
C LYS A 338 0.02 -26.05 49.09
N LYS A 339 -0.04 -27.36 49.29
CA LYS A 339 -1.21 -28.21 49.00
C LYS A 339 -2.06 -28.32 50.25
#